data_AF-A0A8C6GGW9-F1
#
_entry.id   AF-A0A8C6GGW9-F1
#
_cell.length_a   1.000
_cell.length_b   1.000
_cell.length_c   1.000
_cell.angle_alpha   90.00
_cell.angle_beta   90.00
_cell.angle_gamma   90.00
#
_symmetry.space_group_name_H-M   'P 1'
#
loop_
_entity.id
_entity.type
_entity.pdbx_description
1 polymer ?
#
loop_
_entity_poly.entity_id
_entity_poly.type
_entity_poly.pdbx_seq_one_letter_code
_entity_poly.pdbx_strand_id
1 'polypeptide(L)'
;DAVMTQTPLSLPVSLGDQASISCRSSQSLENSNGNTYLNWYLQKPGQSPQLLIYRVSNRFSGVLDRFSGSGSGTDFTLKISRVEAEDLGVYFCLQVTHVPPTVMQILTKTFC
;
A
#
# COMPACT_ATOMS: atom_id res chain seq x y z
N ASP A 1 0.90 9.86 17.59
CA ASP A 1 0.99 9.70 16.12
C ASP A 1 0.79 8.25 15.73
N ALA A 2 0.06 7.99 14.66
CA ALA A 2 0.00 6.66 14.08
C ALA A 2 1.30 6.40 13.32
N VAL A 3 1.93 5.24 13.54
CA VAL A 3 3.15 4.82 12.85
C VAL A 3 2.78 3.68 11.89
N MET A 4 3.17 3.81 10.61
CA MET A 4 3.00 2.75 9.62
C MET A 4 4.30 1.97 9.45
N THR A 5 4.21 0.65 9.56
CA THR A 5 5.31 -0.29 9.31
C THR A 5 4.95 -1.20 8.13
N GLN A 6 5.83 -1.29 7.13
CA GLN A 6 5.62 -2.14 5.97
C GLN A 6 6.56 -3.33 5.93
N THR A 7 6.04 -4.46 5.41
CA THR A 7 6.78 -5.71 5.27
C THR A 7 6.42 -6.39 3.94
N PRO A 8 7.40 -6.92 3.19
CA PRO A 8 8.83 -6.81 3.43
C PRO A 8 9.41 -5.44 3.00
N LEU A 9 10.66 -5.18 3.38
CA LEU A 9 11.46 -4.02 2.91
C LEU A 9 11.79 -4.13 1.42
N SER A 10 12.06 -5.35 0.97
CA SER A 10 12.50 -5.69 -0.37
C SER A 10 11.83 -6.99 -0.75
N LEU A 11 11.14 -7.02 -1.89
CA LEU A 11 10.43 -8.19 -2.38
C LEU A 11 10.95 -8.53 -3.79
N PRO A 12 11.88 -9.50 -3.91
CA PRO A 12 12.23 -10.06 -5.21
C PRO A 12 11.04 -10.84 -5.75
N VAL A 13 10.63 -10.57 -6.99
CA VAL A 13 9.47 -11.20 -7.64
C VAL A 13 9.76 -11.45 -9.11
N SER A 14 9.32 -12.60 -9.63
CA SER A 14 9.37 -12.84 -11.06
C SER A 14 8.17 -12.20 -11.75
N LEU A 15 8.34 -11.78 -13.00
CA LEU A 15 7.19 -11.39 -13.83
C LEU A 15 6.22 -12.56 -13.94
N GLY A 16 4.94 -12.30 -13.73
CA GLY A 16 3.90 -13.34 -13.69
C GLY A 16 3.55 -13.81 -12.28
N ASP A 17 4.44 -13.64 -11.30
CA ASP A 17 4.22 -14.09 -9.91
C ASP A 17 3.23 -13.18 -9.18
N GLN A 18 2.72 -13.68 -8.07
CA GLN A 18 1.92 -12.91 -7.13
C GLN A 18 2.81 -12.21 -6.11
N ALA A 19 2.50 -10.94 -5.82
CA ALA A 19 3.15 -10.19 -4.75
C ALA A 19 2.15 -9.82 -3.66
N SER A 20 2.62 -9.78 -2.41
CA SER A 20 1.85 -9.34 -1.26
C SER A 20 2.71 -8.43 -0.39
N ILE A 21 2.16 -7.27 -0.03
CA ILE A 21 2.82 -6.25 0.78
C ILE A 21 1.91 -5.95 1.95
N SER A 22 2.44 -6.11 3.15
CA SER A 22 1.71 -5.82 4.39
C SER A 22 2.08 -4.44 4.91
N CYS A 23 1.09 -3.78 5.52
CA CYS A 23 1.20 -2.50 6.18
C CYS A 23 0.46 -2.58 7.51
N ARG A 24 1.18 -2.36 8.60
CA ARG A 24 0.65 -2.39 9.96
C ARG A 24 0.70 -0.99 10.57
N SER A 25 -0.42 -0.56 11.14
CA SER A 25 -0.52 0.65 11.95
C SER A 25 -0.25 0.34 13.43
N SER A 26 0.37 1.26 14.16
CA SER A 26 0.55 1.17 15.62
C SER A 26 -0.77 1.26 16.41
N GLN A 27 -1.84 1.75 15.79
CA GLN A 27 -3.15 1.93 16.39
C GLN A 27 -4.27 1.72 15.36
N SER A 28 -5.49 1.44 15.82
CA SER A 28 -6.63 1.27 14.90
C SER A 28 -6.84 2.51 14.04
N LEU A 29 -7.01 2.31 12.74
CA LEU A 29 -7.30 3.36 11.76
C LEU A 29 -8.80 3.53 11.48
N GLU A 30 -9.65 2.92 12.30
CA GLU A 30 -11.08 3.11 12.26
C GLU A 30 -11.43 4.51 12.78
N ASN A 31 -12.06 5.32 11.94
CA ASN A 31 -12.58 6.62 12.31
C ASN A 31 -13.93 6.46 13.04
N SER A 32 -14.32 7.46 13.80
CA SER A 32 -15.65 7.62 14.42
C SER A 32 -16.84 7.39 13.49
N ASN A 33 -16.69 7.58 12.18
CA ASN A 33 -17.72 7.33 11.17
C ASN A 33 -17.68 5.88 10.60
N GLY A 34 -16.89 4.99 11.19
CA GLY A 34 -16.69 3.60 10.77
C GLY A 34 -15.79 3.44 9.53
N ASN A 35 -15.29 4.53 8.94
CA ASN A 35 -14.42 4.44 7.76
C ASN A 35 -12.94 4.39 8.14
N THR A 36 -12.17 3.69 7.32
CA THR A 36 -10.71 3.68 7.40
C THR A 36 -10.11 4.36 6.17
N TYR A 37 -9.29 5.38 6.37
CA TYR A 37 -8.67 6.13 5.29
C TYR A 37 -7.20 5.73 5.13
N LEU A 38 -7.00 4.51 4.63
CA LEU A 38 -5.69 4.00 4.24
C LEU A 38 -5.60 3.90 2.72
N ASN A 39 -4.52 4.43 2.17
CA ASN A 39 -4.27 4.49 0.74
C ASN A 39 -2.95 3.78 0.42
N TRP A 40 -2.85 3.20 -0.78
CA TRP A 40 -1.63 2.58 -1.31
C TRP A 40 -1.14 3.34 -2.52
N TYR A 41 0.17 3.57 -2.58
CA TYR A 41 0.84 4.26 -3.65
C TYR A 41 1.97 3.42 -4.24
N LEU A 42 2.22 3.62 -5.53
CA LEU A 42 3.41 3.15 -6.24
C LEU A 42 4.21 4.36 -6.74
N GLN A 43 5.48 4.40 -6.39
CA GLN A 43 6.44 5.35 -6.93
C GLN A 43 7.47 4.61 -7.80
N LYS A 44 7.42 4.88 -9.10
CA LYS A 44 8.43 4.40 -10.04
C LYS A 44 9.64 5.33 -10.03
N PRO A 45 10.85 4.84 -10.35
CA PRO A 45 12.05 5.69 -10.42
C PRO A 45 11.81 6.90 -11.33
N GLY A 46 12.05 8.11 -10.81
CA GLY A 46 11.89 9.37 -11.55
C GLY A 46 10.44 9.83 -11.77
N GLN A 47 9.44 9.16 -11.19
CA GLN A 47 8.03 9.54 -11.31
C GLN A 47 7.45 9.98 -9.96
N SER A 48 6.38 10.78 -10.02
CA SER A 48 5.56 11.12 -8.85
C SER A 48 4.82 9.88 -8.34
N PRO A 49 4.52 9.80 -7.03
CA PRO A 49 3.69 8.72 -6.49
C PRO A 49 2.32 8.63 -7.19
N GLN A 50 1.94 7.43 -7.60
CA GLN A 50 0.66 7.13 -8.22
C GLN A 50 -0.24 6.42 -7.20
N LEU A 51 -1.48 6.90 -7.06
CA LEU A 51 -2.47 6.28 -6.18
C LEU A 51 -3.00 4.99 -6.81
N LEU A 52 -2.88 3.88 -6.08
CA LEU A 52 -3.38 2.57 -6.51
C LEU A 52 -4.74 2.25 -5.88
N ILE A 53 -4.76 2.23 -4.55
CA ILE A 53 -5.93 1.88 -3.74
C ILE A 53 -6.18 3.00 -2.75
N TYR A 54 -7.45 3.35 -2.54
CA TYR A 54 -7.88 4.29 -1.53
C TYR A 54 -8.96 3.67 -0.64
N ARG A 55 -9.14 4.19 0.58
CA ARG A 55 -10.12 3.66 1.55
C ARG A 55 -10.02 2.13 1.70
N VAL A 56 -8.80 1.64 1.91
CA VAL A 56 -8.44 0.23 2.12
C VAL A 56 -8.55 -0.66 0.89
N SER A 57 -9.68 -0.65 0.16
CA SER A 57 -9.98 -1.62 -0.90
C SER A 57 -10.45 -1.01 -2.22
N ASN A 58 -10.75 0.29 -2.26
CA ASN A 58 -11.26 0.92 -3.48
C ASN A 58 -10.12 1.21 -4.45
N ARG A 59 -10.22 0.67 -5.66
CA ARG A 59 -9.22 0.90 -6.72
C ARG A 59 -9.42 2.27 -7.36
N PHE A 60 -8.33 3.02 -7.58
CA PHE A 60 -8.39 4.30 -8.28
C PHE A 60 -8.66 4.10 -9.77
N SER A 61 -9.29 5.09 -10.42
CA SER A 61 -9.63 5.00 -11.85
C SER A 61 -8.36 4.85 -12.71
N GLY A 62 -8.37 3.92 -13.66
CA GLY A 62 -7.23 3.63 -14.53
C GLY A 62 -6.19 2.66 -13.94
N VAL A 63 -6.32 2.25 -12.67
CA VAL A 63 -5.46 1.23 -12.08
C VAL A 63 -5.91 -0.16 -12.51
N LEU A 64 -4.95 -1.01 -12.87
CA LEU A 64 -5.21 -2.34 -13.42
C LEU A 64 -5.79 -3.30 -12.38
N ASP A 65 -6.53 -4.29 -12.87
CA ASP A 65 -7.35 -5.16 -12.03
C ASP A 65 -6.58 -6.14 -11.15
N ARG A 66 -5.29 -6.32 -11.46
CA ARG A 66 -4.34 -7.09 -10.67
C ARG A 66 -4.04 -6.52 -9.29
N PHE A 67 -4.33 -5.24 -9.03
CA PHE A 67 -4.11 -4.62 -7.72
C PHE A 67 -5.35 -4.73 -6.84
N SER A 68 -5.20 -5.25 -5.63
CA SER A 68 -6.28 -5.31 -4.64
C SER A 68 -5.77 -4.98 -3.24
N GLY A 69 -6.53 -4.15 -2.51
CA GLY A 69 -6.26 -3.86 -1.10
C GLY A 69 -7.27 -4.53 -0.19
N SER A 70 -6.81 -4.96 0.98
CA SER A 70 -7.64 -5.54 2.04
C SER A 70 -7.09 -5.18 3.41
N GLY A 71 -7.90 -5.41 4.46
CA GLY A 71 -7.49 -5.17 5.85
C GLY A 71 -8.53 -4.44 6.67
N SER A 72 -8.28 -4.35 7.98
CA SER A 72 -9.11 -3.61 8.94
C SER A 72 -8.35 -3.41 10.24
N GLY A 73 -8.80 -2.44 11.05
CA GLY A 73 -8.19 -2.13 12.34
C GLY A 73 -6.75 -1.64 12.18
N THR A 74 -5.80 -2.55 12.34
CA THR A 74 -4.35 -2.28 12.31
C THR A 74 -3.62 -2.89 11.13
N ASP A 75 -4.18 -3.90 10.47
CA ASP A 75 -3.46 -4.75 9.53
C ASP A 75 -4.06 -4.66 8.13
N PHE A 76 -3.21 -4.28 7.17
CA PHE A 76 -3.60 -4.01 5.79
C PHE A 76 -2.64 -4.69 4.82
N THR A 77 -3.18 -5.12 3.69
CA THR A 77 -2.41 -5.83 2.67
C THR A 77 -2.74 -5.28 1.29
N LEU A 78 -1.70 -5.01 0.51
CA LEU A 78 -1.78 -4.84 -0.93
C LEU A 78 -1.36 -6.14 -1.60
N LYS A 79 -2.20 -6.64 -2.49
CA LYS A 79 -1.94 -7.84 -3.28
C LYS A 79 -1.91 -7.48 -4.76
N ILE A 80 -0.90 -7.98 -5.45
CA ILE A 80 -0.71 -7.90 -6.90
C ILE A 80 -0.85 -9.33 -7.43
N SER A 81 -1.91 -9.63 -8.17
CA SER A 81 -2.20 -11.00 -8.60
C SER A 81 -1.20 -11.54 -9.61
N ARG A 82 -0.66 -10.66 -10.46
CA ARG A 82 0.35 -10.94 -11.48
C ARG A 82 1.25 -9.73 -11.65
N VAL A 83 2.51 -9.83 -11.27
CA VAL A 83 3.48 -8.74 -11.40
C VAL A 83 3.91 -8.57 -12.85
N GLU A 84 3.85 -7.35 -13.35
CA GLU A 84 4.38 -6.94 -14.65
C GLU A 84 5.57 -5.98 -14.49
N ALA A 85 6.34 -5.77 -15.56
CA ALA A 85 7.56 -4.96 -15.50
C ALA A 85 7.29 -3.51 -15.06
N GLU A 86 6.12 -2.98 -15.40
CA GLU A 86 5.65 -1.67 -14.98
C GLU A 86 5.25 -1.57 -13.50
N ASP A 87 5.10 -2.70 -12.80
CA ASP A 87 4.73 -2.74 -11.38
C ASP A 87 5.96 -2.68 -10.48
N LEU A 88 7.17 -2.66 -11.05
CA LEU A 88 8.41 -2.53 -10.29
C LEU A 88 8.57 -1.09 -9.78
N GLY A 89 8.94 -0.96 -8.52
CA GLY A 89 9.06 0.34 -7.87
C GLY A 89 8.95 0.28 -6.36
N VAL A 90 8.70 1.44 -5.77
CA VAL A 90 8.56 1.61 -4.33
C VAL A 90 7.08 1.72 -3.98
N TYR A 91 6.60 0.79 -3.16
CA TYR A 91 5.23 0.77 -2.66
C TYR A 91 5.16 1.33 -1.26
N PHE A 92 4.15 2.16 -1.02
CA PHE A 92 3.90 2.66 0.32
C PHE A 92 2.43 2.84 0.67
N CYS A 93 2.08 2.51 1.91
CA CYS A 93 0.77 2.78 2.47
C CYS A 93 0.78 4.15 3.16
N LEU A 94 -0.36 4.82 3.24
CA LEU A 94 -0.49 6.08 3.98
C LEU A 94 -1.86 6.11 4.65
N GLN A 95 -1.89 6.38 5.95
CA GLN A 95 -3.13 6.67 6.66
C GLN A 95 -3.36 8.18 6.76
N VAL A 96 -4.62 8.59 6.62
CA VAL A 96 -5.10 9.97 6.87
C VAL A 96 -6.27 9.98 7.85
N THR A 97 -6.48 8.89 8.60
CA THR A 97 -7.49 8.81 9.66
C THR A 97 -7.12 9.70 10.84
N HIS A 98 -5.87 9.63 11.29
CA HIS A 98 -5.35 10.36 12.47
C HIS A 98 -4.39 11.46 12.03
N VAL A 99 -4.46 12.61 12.71
CA VAL A 99 -3.57 13.77 12.53
C VAL A 99 -2.53 13.78 13.68
N PRO A 100 -1.24 14.03 13.40
CA PRO A 100 -0.64 14.32 12.11
C PRO A 100 -0.56 13.10 11.17
N PRO A 101 -0.53 13.33 9.83
CA PRO A 101 -0.26 12.27 8.86
C PRO A 101 1.06 11.56 9.16
N THR A 102 1.10 10.27 8.83
CA THR A 102 2.09 9.30 9.30
C THR A 102 3.55 9.67 9.02
N VAL A 103 4.42 9.28 9.97
CA VAL A 103 5.82 8.97 9.70
C VAL A 103 5.92 7.55 9.11
N MET A 104 6.31 7.46 7.84
CA MET A 104 6.60 6.19 7.17
C MET A 104 7.98 5.71 7.58
N GLN A 105 8.05 4.60 8.34
CA GLN A 105 9.35 4.07 8.75
C GLN A 105 10.05 3.28 7.63
N ILE A 106 9.28 2.67 6.73
CA ILE A 106 9.76 1.70 5.75
C ILE A 106 8.91 1.78 4.48
N LEU A 107 9.56 1.65 3.31
CA LEU A 107 8.92 1.50 2.01
C LEU A 107 9.31 0.16 1.39
N THR A 108 8.39 -0.50 0.70
CA THR A 108 8.65 -1.82 0.08
C THR A 108 9.14 -1.63 -1.35
N LYS A 109 10.32 -2.17 -1.67
CA LYS A 109 10.87 -2.18 -3.03
C LYS A 109 10.57 -3.49 -3.73
N THR A 110 9.99 -3.43 -4.92
CA THR A 110 9.74 -4.59 -5.77
C THR A 110 10.66 -4.55 -6.98
N PHE A 111 11.37 -5.66 -7.24
CA PHE A 111 12.36 -5.79 -8.31
C PHE A 111 12.38 -7.24 -8.82
N CYS A 112 12.81 -7.41 -10.06
CA CYS A 112 13.01 -8.71 -10.69
C CYS A 112 14.42 -9.23 -10.45
#